data_AF-A0A7C1CLD7-F1
#
_entry.id   AF-A0A7C1CLD7-F1
#
_cell.length_a   1.000
_cell.length_b   1.000
_cell.length_c   1.000
_cell.angle_alpha   90.00
_cell.angle_beta   90.00
_cell.angle_gamma   90.00
#
_symmetry.space_group_name_H-M   'P 1'
#
loop_
_entity.id
_entity.type
_entity.pdbx_description
1 polymer ?
#
loop_
_entity_poly.entity_id
_entity_poly.type
_entity_poly.pdbx_seq_one_letter_code
_entity_poly.pdbx_strand_id
1 'polypeptide(L)'
;RNALPTSCRLFINEYNVVEPDDLSVRAKYHQLIDDLLAKGAPVEGIGFQGHFHEPPESVEDALSVFNTFAGLGLPIVVTEFDVNTKDEAKQAAFTRDFMTAAFSHPACSGFVFWGFWEGSHWRPDGAMFRQDWSEKLNLAVYRDLVFKEWWTGVKGRTNNNGEFYVRGFKGSYRIIVGDDEKFTTIGDNPTTVDILQ
;
A
#
# COMPACT_ATOMS: atom_id res chain seq x y z
N ARG A 1 19.23 -1.64 -19.18
CA ARG A 1 18.31 -2.77 -18.93
C ARG A 1 18.97 -4.14 -19.04
N ASN A 2 19.73 -4.44 -20.10
CA ASN A 2 20.23 -5.79 -20.43
C ASN A 2 21.18 -6.46 -19.40
N ALA A 3 21.70 -5.71 -18.42
CA ALA A 3 22.58 -6.25 -17.37
C ALA A 3 21.83 -6.83 -16.16
N LEU A 4 20.49 -6.68 -16.10
CA LEU A 4 19.67 -7.10 -14.97
C LEU A 4 18.67 -8.19 -15.38
N PRO A 5 18.28 -9.10 -14.47
CA PRO A 5 17.18 -10.03 -14.70
C PRO A 5 15.91 -9.30 -15.15
N THR A 6 15.13 -9.90 -16.05
CA THR A 6 13.85 -9.31 -16.51
C THR A 6 12.82 -9.16 -15.38
N SER A 7 12.95 -9.94 -14.32
CA SER A 7 12.13 -9.83 -13.10
C SER A 7 12.53 -8.65 -12.21
N CYS A 8 13.72 -8.08 -12.37
CA CYS A 8 14.15 -6.90 -11.61
C CYS A 8 13.51 -5.65 -12.23
N ARG A 9 12.72 -4.94 -11.43
CA ARG A 9 12.06 -3.69 -11.82
C ARG A 9 12.88 -2.49 -11.36
N LEU A 10 12.94 -1.46 -12.19
CA LEU A 10 13.72 -0.25 -11.93
C LEU A 10 12.84 0.87 -11.38
N PHE A 11 13.12 1.28 -10.15
CA PHE A 11 12.44 2.37 -9.47
C PHE A 11 13.39 3.54 -9.27
N ILE A 12 12.88 4.76 -9.34
CA ILE A 12 13.51 5.90 -8.66
C ILE A 12 12.81 6.02 -7.30
N ASN A 13 13.55 6.31 -6.23
CA ASN A 13 13.00 6.41 -4.87
C ASN A 13 13.50 7.69 -4.21
N GLU A 14 12.62 8.42 -3.53
CA GLU A 14 12.96 9.72 -2.93
C GLU A 14 12.12 10.03 -1.67
N TYR A 15 12.71 10.80 -0.75
CA TYR A 15 12.08 11.32 0.47
C TYR A 15 11.59 12.77 0.29
N ASN A 16 10.78 13.27 1.24
CA ASN A 16 10.19 14.62 1.20
C ASN A 16 9.33 14.88 -0.07
N VAL A 17 8.62 13.85 -0.52
CA VAL A 17 7.73 13.93 -1.69
C VAL A 17 6.27 13.81 -1.27
N VAL A 18 5.95 12.75 -0.52
CA VAL A 18 4.59 12.43 -0.05
C VAL A 18 4.31 13.08 1.31
N GLU A 19 5.37 13.46 2.00
CA GLU A 19 5.38 14.25 3.22
C GLU A 19 5.04 15.72 2.88
N PRO A 20 4.31 16.44 3.74
CA PRO A 20 3.91 17.84 3.51
C PRO A 20 5.06 18.85 3.74
N ASP A 21 6.29 18.45 3.45
CA ASP A 21 7.52 19.22 3.71
C ASP A 21 7.86 20.16 2.53
N ASP A 22 9.05 20.01 1.94
CA ASP A 22 9.55 20.89 0.87
C ASP A 22 8.95 20.56 -0.50
N LEU A 23 7.93 21.32 -0.92
CA LEU A 23 7.28 21.21 -2.23
C LEU A 23 8.27 21.31 -3.42
N SER A 24 9.45 21.92 -3.23
CA SER A 24 10.47 22.00 -4.28
C SER A 24 11.09 20.64 -4.59
N VAL A 25 11.19 19.74 -3.61
CA VAL A 25 11.67 18.36 -3.82
C VAL A 25 10.66 17.60 -4.66
N ARG A 26 9.37 17.68 -4.32
CA ARG A 26 8.26 17.08 -5.09
C ARG A 26 8.32 17.47 -6.57
N ALA A 27 8.45 18.76 -6.87
CA ALA A 27 8.48 19.25 -8.26
C ALA A 27 9.74 18.78 -9.01
N LYS A 28 10.92 18.84 -8.37
CA LYS A 28 12.17 18.36 -8.98
C LYS A 28 12.15 16.86 -9.23
N TYR A 29 11.60 16.10 -8.28
CA TYR A 29 11.49 14.64 -8.40
C TYR A 29 10.56 14.24 -9.53
N HIS A 30 9.40 14.89 -9.64
CA HIS A 30 8.49 14.69 -10.77
C HIS A 30 9.17 15.03 -12.10
N GLN A 31 9.82 16.19 -12.22
CA GLN A 31 10.52 16.60 -13.44
C GLN A 31 11.64 15.63 -13.82
N LEU A 32 12.38 15.12 -12.83
CA LEU A 32 13.42 14.13 -13.06
C LEU A 32 12.85 12.85 -13.70
N ILE A 33 11.75 12.32 -13.18
CA ILE A 33 11.13 11.11 -13.73
C ILE A 33 10.59 11.39 -15.14
N ASP A 34 9.91 12.51 -15.35
CA ASP A 34 9.42 12.92 -16.67
C ASP A 34 10.55 13.03 -17.70
N ASP A 35 11.65 13.69 -17.35
CA ASP A 35 12.85 13.81 -18.20
C ASP A 35 13.48 12.45 -18.53
N LEU A 36 13.52 11.54 -17.55
CA LEU A 36 14.05 10.18 -17.74
C LEU A 36 13.17 9.40 -18.72
N LEU A 37 11.85 9.46 -18.56
CA LEU A 37 10.88 8.83 -19.46
C LEU A 37 10.99 9.42 -20.88
N ALA A 38 11.06 10.74 -21.01
CA ALA A 38 11.22 11.44 -22.28
C ALA A 38 12.51 11.05 -23.02
N LYS A 39 13.57 10.71 -22.27
CA LYS A 39 14.86 10.24 -22.81
C LYS A 39 14.93 8.71 -23.01
N GLY A 40 13.83 7.99 -22.80
CA GLY A 40 13.75 6.54 -22.99
C GLY A 40 14.47 5.72 -21.91
N ALA A 41 14.70 6.29 -20.73
CA ALA A 41 15.22 5.53 -19.60
C ALA A 41 14.19 4.47 -19.16
N PRO A 42 14.64 3.25 -18.76
CA PRO A 42 13.73 2.17 -18.41
C PRO A 42 13.21 2.31 -16.96
N VAL A 43 12.52 3.41 -16.65
CA VAL A 43 11.88 3.59 -15.34
C VAL A 43 10.58 2.81 -15.31
N GLU A 44 10.42 1.92 -14.33
CA GLU A 44 9.32 0.96 -14.23
C GLU A 44 8.46 1.18 -12.96
N GLY A 45 8.79 2.18 -12.14
CA GLY A 45 8.02 2.52 -10.94
C GLY A 45 8.58 3.73 -10.20
N ILE A 46 7.75 4.25 -9.29
CA ILE A 46 8.03 5.43 -8.47
C ILE A 46 7.99 5.00 -7.01
N GLY A 47 9.08 5.24 -6.30
CA GLY A 47 9.19 5.06 -4.86
C GLY A 47 8.99 6.38 -4.15
N PHE A 48 8.17 6.37 -3.10
CA PHE A 48 8.18 7.38 -2.05
C PHE A 48 8.67 6.71 -0.78
N GLN A 49 9.65 7.30 -0.08
CA GLN A 49 10.11 6.74 1.20
C GLN A 49 8.97 6.78 2.22
N GLY A 50 8.42 7.96 2.52
CA GLY A 50 7.30 8.10 3.47
C GLY A 50 7.78 8.22 4.92
N HIS A 51 8.83 9.00 5.13
CA HIS A 51 9.45 9.26 6.43
C HIS A 51 8.88 10.51 7.09
N PHE A 52 7.72 10.38 7.73
CA PHE A 52 7.04 11.51 8.34
C PHE A 52 7.72 11.94 9.64
N HIS A 53 8.20 13.19 9.69
CA HIS A 53 8.82 13.79 10.88
C HIS A 53 7.83 13.96 12.04
N GLU A 54 6.57 14.18 11.72
CA GLU A 54 5.42 14.23 12.62
C GLU A 54 4.19 13.76 11.84
N PRO A 55 3.15 13.19 12.50
CA PRO A 55 1.92 12.82 11.82
C PRO A 55 1.20 14.09 11.33
N PRO A 56 0.97 14.25 10.01
CA PRO A 56 0.07 15.27 9.50
C PRO A 56 -1.34 15.11 10.08
N GLU A 57 -2.09 16.21 10.15
CA GLU A 57 -3.48 16.19 10.59
C GLU A 57 -4.40 15.46 9.59
N SER A 58 -3.94 15.24 8.36
CA SER A 58 -4.78 14.77 7.26
C SER A 58 -3.95 14.10 6.15
N VAL A 59 -4.58 13.28 5.30
CA VAL A 59 -3.91 12.52 4.20
C VAL A 59 -4.14 13.10 2.80
N GLU A 60 -4.82 14.23 2.72
CA GLU A 60 -5.24 14.89 1.49
C GLU A 60 -4.04 15.34 0.65
N ASP A 61 -2.97 15.82 1.28
CA ASP A 61 -1.75 16.16 0.56
C ASP A 61 -1.10 14.90 -0.06
N ALA A 62 -0.98 13.81 0.71
CA ALA A 62 -0.48 12.54 0.20
C ALA A 62 -1.34 12.01 -0.98
N LEU A 63 -2.66 12.11 -0.89
CA LEU A 63 -3.56 11.76 -2.01
C LEU A 63 -3.32 12.66 -3.23
N SER A 64 -3.10 13.96 -3.04
CA SER A 64 -2.75 14.89 -4.12
C SER A 64 -1.43 14.51 -4.80
N VAL A 65 -0.43 14.05 -4.03
CA VAL A 65 0.83 13.51 -4.56
C VAL A 65 0.59 12.27 -5.39
N PHE A 66 -0.14 11.30 -4.85
CA PHE A 66 -0.43 10.06 -5.57
C PHE A 66 -1.12 10.35 -6.91
N ASN A 67 -2.09 11.26 -6.93
CA ASN A 67 -2.76 11.70 -8.16
C ASN A 67 -1.79 12.37 -9.14
N THR A 68 -0.91 13.24 -8.66
CA THR A 68 0.06 13.95 -9.50
C THR A 68 1.01 12.97 -10.18
N PHE A 69 1.65 12.08 -9.41
CA PHE A 69 2.61 11.12 -9.96
C PHE A 69 1.96 9.98 -10.73
N ALA A 70 0.68 9.65 -10.46
CA ALA A 70 -0.08 8.71 -11.29
C ALA A 70 -0.23 9.20 -12.74
N GLY A 71 -0.17 10.52 -12.98
CA GLY A 71 -0.16 11.10 -14.32
C GLY A 71 1.02 10.65 -15.19
N LEU A 72 2.10 10.16 -14.59
CA LEU A 72 3.27 9.61 -15.29
C LEU A 72 3.04 8.18 -15.81
N GLY A 73 1.90 7.56 -15.48
CA GLY A 73 1.56 6.21 -15.94
C GLY A 73 2.41 5.09 -15.34
N LEU A 74 3.14 5.39 -14.26
CA LEU A 74 3.96 4.44 -13.53
C LEU A 74 3.29 4.03 -12.21
N PRO A 75 3.47 2.78 -11.77
CA PRO A 75 3.01 2.35 -10.46
C PRO A 75 3.86 2.98 -9.35
N ILE A 76 3.18 3.35 -8.28
CA ILE A 76 3.72 3.97 -7.08
C ILE A 76 3.89 2.89 -6.00
N VAL A 77 4.96 2.98 -5.23
CA VAL A 77 5.20 2.16 -4.03
C VAL A 77 5.62 3.09 -2.90
N VAL A 78 4.97 2.97 -1.75
CA VAL A 78 5.50 3.52 -0.50
C VAL A 78 6.52 2.52 0.02
N THR A 79 7.78 2.93 0.12
CA THR A 79 8.92 2.02 0.26
C THR A 79 9.49 1.95 1.67
N GLU A 80 9.31 2.99 2.48
CA GLU A 80 10.03 3.17 3.74
C GLU A 80 9.14 3.89 4.78
N PHE A 81 7.85 3.54 4.89
CA PHE A 81 6.93 4.26 5.75
C PHE A 81 7.32 4.19 7.23
N ASP A 82 7.50 5.35 7.86
CA ASP A 82 7.57 5.53 9.31
C ASP A 82 7.03 6.91 9.72
N VAL A 83 6.61 7.04 10.98
CA VAL A 83 6.06 8.29 11.53
C VAL A 83 6.72 8.56 12.87
N ASN A 84 7.59 9.55 12.92
CA ASN A 84 8.45 9.81 14.07
C ASN A 84 7.72 10.63 15.15
N THR A 85 6.98 9.98 16.05
CA THR A 85 6.28 10.68 17.13
C THR A 85 6.14 9.83 18.39
N LYS A 86 6.15 10.52 19.54
CA LYS A 86 5.84 9.93 20.86
C LYS A 86 4.36 9.85 21.15
N ASP A 87 3.53 10.58 20.40
CA ASP A 87 2.08 10.46 20.49
C ASP A 87 1.62 9.23 19.70
N GLU A 88 1.61 8.08 20.36
CA GLU A 88 1.24 6.81 19.73
C GLU A 88 -0.20 6.77 19.23
N ALA A 89 -1.10 7.55 19.83
CA ALA A 89 -2.49 7.62 19.38
C ALA A 89 -2.59 8.35 18.03
N LYS A 90 -1.91 9.49 17.89
CA LYS A 90 -1.78 10.18 16.58
C LYS A 90 -1.01 9.33 15.57
N GLN A 91 0.06 8.65 16.00
CA GLN A 91 0.82 7.73 15.14
C GLN A 91 -0.08 6.66 14.53
N ALA A 92 -0.91 6.01 15.36
CA ALA A 92 -1.84 4.98 14.93
C ALA A 92 -2.93 5.53 14.02
N ALA A 93 -3.52 6.69 14.36
CA ALA A 93 -4.54 7.32 13.54
C ALA A 93 -4.01 7.67 12.14
N PHE A 94 -2.86 8.33 12.06
CA PHE A 94 -2.26 8.68 10.77
C PHE A 94 -1.80 7.43 10.00
N THR A 95 -1.24 6.41 10.67
CA THR A 95 -0.90 5.13 10.04
C THR A 95 -2.12 4.51 9.38
N ARG A 96 -3.28 4.49 10.07
CA ARG A 96 -4.53 3.93 9.54
C ARG A 96 -4.95 4.67 8.27
N ASP A 97 -5.01 6.00 8.35
CA ASP A 97 -5.53 6.83 7.29
C ASP A 97 -4.60 6.79 6.06
N PHE A 98 -3.29 6.89 6.28
CA PHE A 98 -2.30 6.86 5.20
C PHE A 98 -2.23 5.49 4.50
N MET A 99 -2.24 4.40 5.27
CA MET A 99 -2.32 3.05 4.70
C MET A 99 -3.60 2.86 3.87
N THR A 100 -4.74 3.35 4.36
CA THR A 100 -6.02 3.26 3.64
C THR A 100 -6.02 4.12 2.37
N ALA A 101 -5.45 5.33 2.43
CA ALA A 101 -5.26 6.19 1.27
C ALA A 101 -4.38 5.51 0.20
N ALA A 102 -3.23 4.95 0.60
CA ALA A 102 -2.36 4.22 -0.30
C ALA A 102 -3.06 2.98 -0.89
N PHE A 103 -3.74 2.18 -0.07
CA PHE A 103 -4.44 0.98 -0.52
C PHE A 103 -5.60 1.29 -1.49
N SER A 104 -6.29 2.41 -1.29
CA SER A 104 -7.43 2.80 -2.12
C SER A 104 -7.04 3.44 -3.46
N HIS A 105 -5.79 3.90 -3.61
CA HIS A 105 -5.36 4.62 -4.79
C HIS A 105 -4.89 3.66 -5.91
N PRO A 106 -5.45 3.73 -7.13
CA PRO A 106 -5.20 2.72 -8.17
C PRO A 106 -3.76 2.67 -8.70
N ALA A 107 -3.02 3.76 -8.60
CA ALA A 107 -1.60 3.78 -8.96
C ALA A 107 -0.69 3.17 -7.89
N CYS A 108 -1.16 3.07 -6.64
CA CYS A 108 -0.36 2.50 -5.56
C CYS A 108 -0.40 0.97 -5.63
N SER A 109 0.78 0.37 -5.68
CA SER A 109 0.97 -1.06 -5.93
C SER A 109 1.76 -1.79 -4.83
N GLY A 110 2.25 -1.05 -3.84
CA GLY A 110 3.01 -1.61 -2.72
C GLY A 110 3.17 -0.62 -1.57
N PHE A 111 3.37 -1.18 -0.39
CA PHE A 111 3.56 -0.45 0.86
C PHE A 111 4.52 -1.24 1.76
N VAL A 112 5.54 -0.58 2.28
CA VAL A 112 6.55 -1.19 3.16
C VAL A 112 6.82 -0.26 4.34
N PHE A 113 6.87 -0.83 5.55
CA PHE A 113 7.29 -0.12 6.77
C PHE A 113 8.81 -0.14 6.91
N TRP A 114 9.42 0.95 7.38
CA TRP A 114 10.88 1.05 7.50
C TRP A 114 11.44 0.60 8.84
N GLY A 115 11.26 -0.68 9.15
CA GLY A 115 11.70 -1.28 10.39
C GLY A 115 10.59 -1.35 11.42
N PHE A 116 10.58 -2.42 12.20
CA PHE A 116 9.48 -2.72 13.12
C PHE A 116 9.87 -2.62 14.59
N TRP A 117 11.16 -2.71 14.94
CA TRP A 117 11.60 -2.79 16.33
C TRP A 117 12.46 -1.59 16.73
N GLU A 118 12.04 -0.92 17.81
CA GLU A 118 12.67 0.31 18.35
C GLU A 118 14.18 0.15 18.57
N GLY A 119 14.62 -1.02 19.06
CA GLY A 119 16.03 -1.27 19.38
C GLY A 119 16.98 -1.29 18.18
N SER A 120 16.45 -1.34 16.95
CA SER A 120 17.25 -1.30 15.72
C SER A 120 16.67 -0.36 14.65
N HIS A 121 15.75 0.53 15.05
CA HIS A 121 15.16 1.51 14.15
C HIS A 121 16.02 2.78 14.11
N TRP A 122 16.22 3.36 12.93
CA TRP A 122 16.97 4.61 12.77
C TRP A 122 16.26 5.83 13.42
N ARG A 123 14.94 5.73 13.56
CA ARG A 123 14.03 6.65 14.28
C ARG A 123 13.22 5.87 15.33
N PRO A 124 13.71 5.63 16.55
CA PRO A 124 13.09 4.72 17.53
C PRO A 124 11.58 4.94 17.74
N ASP A 125 11.13 6.20 17.80
CA ASP A 125 9.73 6.56 17.94
C ASP A 125 8.85 6.13 16.74
N GLY A 126 9.44 5.87 15.56
CA GLY A 126 8.76 5.38 14.36
C GLY A 126 8.45 3.87 14.34
N ALA A 127 9.03 3.09 15.25
CA ALA A 127 8.87 1.64 15.27
C ALA A 127 7.45 1.17 15.63
N MET A 128 7.20 -0.13 15.47
CA MET A 128 5.94 -0.84 15.73
C MET A 128 5.97 -1.64 17.06
N PHE A 129 7.16 -2.07 17.46
CA PHE A 129 7.48 -2.68 18.75
C PHE A 129 8.42 -1.78 19.51
N ARG A 130 8.18 -1.64 20.82
CA ARG A 130 9.10 -0.97 21.73
C ARG A 130 10.35 -1.81 21.97
N GLN A 131 11.35 -1.22 22.62
CA GLN A 131 12.62 -1.87 22.92
C GLN A 131 12.43 -3.17 23.72
N ASP A 132 11.42 -3.22 24.60
CA ASP A 132 11.05 -4.38 25.42
C ASP A 132 10.11 -5.38 24.71
N TRP A 133 9.91 -5.23 23.39
CA TRP A 133 8.99 -6.02 22.57
C TRP A 133 7.49 -5.82 22.86
N SER A 134 7.12 -4.87 23.72
CA SER A 134 5.72 -4.48 23.84
C SER A 134 5.24 -3.80 22.55
N GLU A 135 3.98 -4.02 22.20
CA GLU A 135 3.39 -3.53 20.96
C GLU A 135 2.95 -2.08 21.06
N LYS A 136 3.12 -1.32 19.97
CA LYS A 136 2.58 0.03 19.82
C LYS A 136 1.27 0.02 19.03
N LEU A 137 0.51 1.11 19.13
CA LEU A 137 -0.83 1.21 18.53
C LEU A 137 -0.82 1.16 16.99
N ASN A 138 0.24 1.65 16.33
CA ASN A 138 0.40 1.55 14.87
C ASN A 138 0.56 0.10 14.38
N LEU A 139 1.10 -0.81 15.21
CA LEU A 139 1.12 -2.24 14.89
C LEU A 139 -0.28 -2.87 14.91
N ALA A 140 -1.10 -2.50 15.90
CA ALA A 140 -2.47 -2.96 15.96
C ALA A 140 -3.25 -2.53 14.72
N VAL A 141 -3.10 -1.26 14.29
CA VAL A 141 -3.69 -0.73 13.06
C VAL A 141 -3.25 -1.52 11.83
N TYR A 142 -1.95 -1.74 11.63
CA TYR A 142 -1.45 -2.56 10.52
C TYR A 142 -2.11 -3.94 10.51
N ARG A 143 -2.18 -4.60 11.67
CA ARG A 143 -2.75 -5.95 11.76
C ARG A 143 -4.25 -5.97 11.50
N ASP A 144 -4.98 -4.97 11.99
CA ASP A 144 -6.42 -4.87 11.77
C ASP A 144 -6.71 -4.64 10.29
N LEU A 145 -6.04 -3.67 9.66
CA LEU A 145 -6.19 -3.43 8.22
C LEU A 145 -5.81 -4.67 7.39
N VAL A 146 -4.59 -5.18 7.56
CA VAL A 146 -4.02 -6.19 6.66
C VAL A 146 -4.52 -7.60 6.93
N PHE A 147 -4.87 -7.96 8.17
CA PHE A 147 -5.27 -9.33 8.52
C PHE A 147 -6.73 -9.48 8.95
N LYS A 148 -7.50 -8.38 9.01
CA LYS A 148 -8.94 -8.45 9.34
C LYS A 148 -9.81 -7.71 8.33
N GLU A 149 -9.53 -6.43 8.08
CA GLU A 149 -10.41 -5.59 7.26
C GLU A 149 -10.25 -5.84 5.77
N TRP A 150 -9.02 -5.91 5.26
CA TRP A 150 -8.73 -6.13 3.83
C TRP A 150 -8.75 -7.60 3.42
N TRP A 151 -9.64 -8.35 4.05
CA TRP A 151 -9.97 -9.73 3.71
C TRP A 151 -11.46 -9.84 3.42
N THR A 152 -11.82 -10.80 2.57
CA THR A 152 -13.22 -11.07 2.27
C THR A 152 -13.57 -12.47 2.76
N GLY A 153 -14.40 -12.54 3.80
CA GLY A 153 -15.01 -13.77 4.27
C GLY A 153 -16.53 -13.65 4.23
N VAL A 154 -17.17 -14.32 3.28
CA VAL A 154 -18.64 -14.28 3.13
C VAL A 154 -19.23 -15.69 3.15
N LYS A 155 -20.44 -15.80 3.69
CA LYS A 155 -21.27 -17.01 3.65
C LYS A 155 -22.68 -16.60 3.25
N GLY A 156 -23.34 -17.42 2.44
CA GLY A 156 -24.70 -17.13 2.01
C GLY A 156 -25.31 -18.27 1.22
N ARG A 157 -26.45 -17.97 0.59
CA ARG A 157 -27.22 -18.90 -0.25
C ARG A 157 -27.41 -18.28 -1.62
N THR A 158 -27.41 -19.12 -2.65
CA THR A 158 -27.72 -18.71 -4.02
C THR A 158 -29.15 -18.17 -4.12
N ASN A 159 -29.38 -17.30 -5.10
CA ASN A 159 -30.72 -16.85 -5.48
C ASN A 159 -31.49 -17.98 -6.24
N ASN A 160 -32.72 -17.68 -6.69
CA ASN A 160 -33.54 -18.64 -7.43
C ASN A 160 -32.94 -19.09 -8.78
N ASN A 161 -31.94 -18.36 -9.30
CA ASN A 161 -31.23 -18.70 -10.52
C ASN A 161 -29.92 -19.49 -10.23
N GLY A 162 -29.62 -19.80 -8.98
CA GLY A 162 -28.38 -20.48 -8.60
C GLY A 162 -27.16 -19.55 -8.45
N GLU A 163 -27.35 -18.22 -8.43
CA GLU A 163 -26.25 -17.26 -8.42
C GLU A 163 -25.96 -16.72 -7.01
N PHE A 164 -24.70 -16.43 -6.72
CA PHE A 164 -24.26 -15.74 -5.50
C PHE A 164 -23.25 -14.65 -5.84
N TYR A 165 -23.55 -13.40 -5.47
CA TYR A 165 -22.72 -12.25 -5.79
C TYR A 165 -21.99 -11.75 -4.55
N VAL A 166 -20.68 -11.51 -4.69
CA VAL A 166 -19.83 -10.94 -3.64
C VAL A 166 -18.97 -9.82 -4.21
N ARG A 167 -18.84 -8.72 -3.46
CA ARG A 167 -17.75 -7.76 -3.66
C ARG A 167 -16.63 -8.15 -2.71
N GLY A 168 -15.46 -8.44 -3.25
CA GLY A 168 -14.27 -8.81 -2.48
C GLY A 168 -13.06 -7.96 -2.82
N PHE A 169 -12.06 -7.99 -1.95
CA PHE A 169 -10.74 -7.44 -2.24
C PHE A 169 -10.01 -8.26 -3.32
N LYS A 170 -8.96 -7.71 -3.90
CA LYS A 170 -8.12 -8.48 -4.83
C LYS A 170 -7.40 -9.59 -4.07
N GLY A 171 -7.27 -10.76 -4.67
CA GLY A 171 -6.55 -11.87 -4.06
C GLY A 171 -7.07 -13.24 -4.46
N SER A 172 -6.52 -14.27 -3.80
CA SER A 172 -6.91 -15.66 -4.01
C SER A 172 -8.05 -16.06 -3.08
N TYR A 173 -9.03 -16.76 -3.64
CA TYR A 173 -10.26 -17.14 -2.97
C TYR A 173 -10.44 -18.65 -3.00
N ARG A 174 -10.88 -19.19 -1.86
CA ARG A 174 -11.40 -20.55 -1.71
C ARG A 174 -12.92 -20.46 -1.60
N ILE A 175 -13.62 -21.16 -2.49
CA ILE A 175 -15.08 -21.21 -2.56
C ILE A 175 -15.51 -22.62 -2.21
N ILE A 176 -16.45 -22.76 -1.27
CA ILE A 176 -16.98 -24.04 -0.81
C ILE A 176 -18.50 -24.03 -0.99
N VAL A 177 -19.05 -25.01 -1.69
CA VAL A 177 -20.49 -25.17 -1.93
C VAL A 177 -20.88 -26.64 -1.70
N GLY A 178 -21.59 -26.91 -0.62
CA GLY A 178 -21.82 -28.30 -0.19
C GLY A 178 -20.49 -28.99 0.12
N ASP A 179 -20.24 -30.12 -0.54
CA ASP A 179 -18.98 -30.87 -0.45
C ASP A 179 -17.94 -30.45 -1.50
N ASP A 180 -18.32 -29.57 -2.44
CA ASP A 180 -17.44 -29.10 -3.51
C ASP A 180 -16.56 -27.92 -3.08
N GLU A 181 -15.35 -27.90 -3.62
CA GLU A 181 -14.37 -26.85 -3.41
C GLU A 181 -13.76 -26.36 -4.72
N LYS A 182 -13.65 -25.04 -4.87
CA LYS A 182 -12.94 -24.40 -5.98
C LYS A 182 -12.05 -23.27 -5.49
N PHE A 183 -11.01 -22.98 -6.28
CA PHE A 183 -10.12 -21.85 -6.08
C PHE A 183 -10.25 -20.89 -7.25
N THR A 184 -10.19 -19.60 -6.96
CA THR A 184 -10.20 -18.54 -7.97
C THR A 184 -9.39 -17.33 -7.51
N THR A 185 -9.21 -16.34 -8.38
CA THR A 185 -8.51 -15.09 -8.06
C THR A 185 -9.35 -13.92 -8.52
N ILE A 186 -9.59 -12.95 -7.64
CA ILE A 186 -10.16 -11.65 -8.01
C ILE A 186 -9.00 -10.71 -8.33
N GLY A 187 -8.93 -10.25 -9.57
CA GLY A 187 -7.96 -9.27 -10.05
C GLY A 187 -8.59 -7.90 -10.31
N ASP A 188 -8.16 -7.20 -11.35
CA ASP A 188 -8.75 -5.91 -11.76
C ASP A 188 -10.12 -6.05 -12.42
N ASN A 189 -10.45 -7.24 -12.94
CA ASN A 189 -11.70 -7.54 -13.59
C ASN A 189 -12.57 -8.48 -12.74
N PRO A 190 -13.91 -8.41 -12.87
CA PRO A 190 -14.81 -9.39 -12.26
C PRO A 190 -14.47 -10.81 -12.67
N THR A 191 -14.69 -11.76 -11.75
CA THR A 191 -14.41 -13.19 -11.97
C THR A 191 -15.66 -14.00 -11.69
N THR A 192 -16.03 -14.86 -12.63
CA THR A 192 -17.16 -15.79 -12.50
C THR A 192 -16.61 -17.19 -12.27
N VAL A 193 -17.22 -17.94 -11.35
CA VAL A 193 -16.87 -19.33 -11.06
C VAL A 193 -18.13 -20.18 -11.13
N ASP A 194 -18.20 -21.04 -12.14
CA ASP A 194 -19.29 -22.02 -12.26
C ASP A 194 -18.98 -23.25 -11.40
N ILE A 195 -19.92 -23.65 -10.55
CA ILE A 195 -19.84 -24.86 -9.74
C ILE A 195 -20.99 -25.76 -10.17
N LEU A 196 -20.65 -26.89 -10.79
CA LEU A 196 -21.61 -27.89 -11.25
C LEU A 196 -21.82 -28.88 -10.10
N GLN A 197 -23.04 -28.95 -9.59
CA GLN A 197 -23.52 -30.04 -8.73
C GLN A 197 -24.34 -31.03 -9.54
#